data_AF-A0A1G0PC25-F1
#
_entry.id   AF-A0A1G0PC25-F1
#
_cell.length_a   1.000
_cell.length_b   1.000
_cell.length_c   1.000
_cell.angle_alpha   90.00
_cell.angle_beta   90.00
_cell.angle_gamma   90.00
#
_symmetry.space_group_name_H-M   'P 1'
#
loop_
_entity.id
_entity.type
_entity.pdbx_description
1 polymer ?
#
loop_
_entity_poly.entity_id
_entity_poly.type
_entity_poly.pdbx_seq_one_letter_code
_entity_poly.pdbx_strand_id
1 'polypeptide(L)'
;MNFNFRLILFSFFLSVNVYAQVPSSIERQASEIFLLLPGNHQLALNEIKKLESVLNSDFTQEDFKKYNTSKAEFDKLKMRFSELESTMKDITADSVLVLFNNWYLIFCNTLYKYLTEQFFSSAKTKILFFSTSMSCHCTLEMCKNQLIDILKFIKENKYDYLVVDSYEDDELQIKYETLFAPSVIVLGSKNEVLHKIEYDEKMIDKLKTFLKGEK
;
A
#
# COMPACT_ATOMS: atom_id res chain seq x y z
N MET A 1 20.45 -47.53 -20.51
CA MET A 1 20.85 -46.72 -19.35
C MET A 1 20.81 -45.26 -19.78
N ASN A 2 19.68 -44.56 -19.61
CA ASN A 2 19.51 -43.12 -19.80
C ASN A 2 18.05 -42.76 -19.48
N PHE A 3 17.70 -42.90 -18.21
CA PHE A 3 16.46 -42.36 -17.66
C PHE A 3 16.83 -41.66 -16.36
N ASN A 4 16.23 -40.50 -16.12
CA ASN A 4 16.23 -39.75 -14.86
C ASN A 4 17.34 -38.72 -14.61
N PHE A 5 17.56 -37.79 -15.55
CA PHE A 5 18.14 -36.48 -15.20
C PHE A 5 17.28 -35.28 -15.61
N ARG A 6 16.36 -35.43 -16.58
CA ARG A 6 15.49 -34.33 -17.03
C ARG A 6 14.21 -34.13 -16.19
N LEU A 7 13.81 -35.10 -15.38
CA LEU A 7 12.59 -35.01 -14.56
C LEU A 7 12.80 -34.32 -13.20
N ILE A 8 14.03 -34.24 -12.70
CA ILE A 8 14.34 -33.58 -11.42
C ILE A 8 14.42 -32.05 -11.59
N LEU A 9 14.77 -31.58 -12.79
CA LEU A 9 14.82 -30.13 -13.09
C LEU A 9 13.44 -29.50 -13.31
N PHE A 10 12.41 -30.28 -13.62
CA PHE A 10 11.04 -29.75 -13.77
C PHE A 10 10.30 -29.59 -12.44
N SER A 11 10.72 -30.33 -11.41
CA SER A 11 10.15 -30.22 -10.06
C SER A 11 10.65 -28.99 -9.29
N PHE A 12 11.68 -28.29 -9.77
CA PHE A 12 12.21 -27.07 -9.17
C PHE A 12 11.59 -25.78 -9.72
N PHE A 13 10.76 -25.86 -10.77
CA PHE A 13 10.13 -24.70 -11.41
C PHE A 13 8.63 -24.56 -11.15
N LEU A 14 8.10 -25.30 -10.16
CA LEU A 14 6.70 -25.19 -9.71
C LEU A 14 6.55 -24.68 -8.26
N SER A 15 7.64 -24.28 -7.60
CA SER A 15 7.59 -23.47 -6.37
C SER A 15 7.39 -21.97 -6.66
N VAL A 16 6.91 -21.63 -7.87
CA VAL A 16 6.60 -20.26 -8.27
C VAL A 16 5.36 -19.78 -7.50
N ASN A 17 5.61 -19.01 -6.44
CA ASN A 17 4.75 -17.92 -5.97
C ASN A 17 3.35 -18.27 -5.43
N VAL A 18 3.18 -19.33 -4.63
CA VAL A 18 1.88 -19.65 -3.99
C VAL A 18 1.72 -19.02 -2.59
N TYR A 19 2.78 -18.49 -1.98
CA TYR A 19 2.61 -17.55 -0.87
C TYR A 19 2.49 -16.16 -1.46
N ALA A 20 1.25 -15.65 -1.56
CA ALA A 20 1.05 -14.20 -1.57
C ALA A 20 1.90 -13.64 -0.42
N GLN A 21 2.94 -12.87 -0.75
CA GLN A 21 3.84 -12.30 0.24
C GLN A 21 2.98 -11.55 1.26
N VAL A 22 3.19 -11.76 2.56
CA VAL A 22 2.32 -11.20 3.61
C VAL A 22 2.08 -9.69 3.42
N PRO A 23 3.08 -8.87 3.04
CA PRO A 23 2.86 -7.45 2.73
C PRO A 23 1.81 -7.22 1.64
N SER A 24 1.85 -7.98 0.55
CA SER A 24 0.86 -7.90 -0.53
C SER A 24 -0.53 -8.36 -0.10
N SER A 25 -0.63 -9.29 0.85
CA SER A 25 -1.91 -9.68 1.45
C SER A 25 -2.47 -8.53 2.29
N ILE A 26 -1.66 -7.98 3.20
CA ILE A 26 -2.04 -6.81 4.02
C ILE A 26 -2.51 -5.66 3.13
N GLU A 27 -1.73 -5.31 2.11
CA GLU A 27 -2.06 -4.24 1.16
C GLU A 27 -3.36 -4.50 0.42
N ARG A 28 -3.57 -5.73 -0.10
CA ARG A 28 -4.82 -6.11 -0.76
C ARG A 28 -6.03 -5.98 0.18
N GLN A 29 -5.90 -6.46 1.41
CA GLN A 29 -6.98 -6.37 2.41
C GLN A 29 -7.26 -4.90 2.76
N ALA A 30 -6.22 -4.10 2.98
CA ALA A 30 -6.36 -2.69 3.29
C ALA A 30 -7.05 -1.91 2.16
N SER A 31 -6.69 -2.19 0.90
CA SER A 31 -7.34 -1.61 -0.27
C SER A 31 -8.84 -1.93 -0.31
N GLU A 32 -9.25 -3.16 -0.05
CA GLU A 32 -10.69 -3.50 0.01
C GLU A 32 -11.39 -2.77 1.16
N ILE A 33 -10.75 -2.62 2.33
CA ILE A 33 -11.31 -1.87 3.46
C ILE A 33 -11.54 -0.40 3.09
N PHE A 34 -10.56 0.27 2.48
CA PHE A 34 -10.70 1.66 2.00
C PHE A 34 -11.86 1.82 1.01
N LEU A 35 -12.04 0.85 0.11
CA LEU A 35 -13.08 0.91 -0.92
C LEU A 35 -14.49 0.60 -0.37
N LEU A 36 -14.59 -0.20 0.69
CA LEU A 36 -15.87 -0.63 1.26
C LEU A 36 -16.36 0.27 2.39
N LEU A 37 -15.47 0.79 3.25
CA LEU A 37 -15.87 1.59 4.43
C LEU A 37 -16.84 2.74 4.11
N PRO A 38 -16.66 3.53 3.02
CA PRO A 38 -17.55 4.65 2.72
C PRO A 38 -18.99 4.27 2.34
N GLY A 39 -19.26 3.01 1.95
CA GLY A 39 -20.56 2.64 1.35
C GLY A 39 -21.12 1.28 1.76
N ASN A 40 -20.32 0.38 2.34
CA ASN A 40 -20.74 -0.93 2.78
C ASN A 40 -19.98 -1.38 4.03
N HIS A 41 -20.42 -0.83 5.17
CA HIS A 41 -19.77 -1.06 6.46
C HIS A 41 -19.69 -2.55 6.82
N GLN A 42 -20.74 -3.34 6.61
CA GLN A 42 -20.75 -4.75 6.97
C GLN A 42 -19.71 -5.58 6.18
N LEU A 43 -19.53 -5.30 4.89
CA LEU A 43 -18.49 -5.96 4.10
C LEU A 43 -17.09 -5.49 4.54
N ALA A 44 -16.93 -4.20 4.85
CA ALA A 44 -15.66 -3.69 5.37
C ALA A 44 -15.26 -4.38 6.69
N LEU A 45 -16.22 -4.63 7.60
CA LEU A 45 -15.96 -5.39 8.84
C LEU A 45 -15.45 -6.81 8.56
N ASN A 46 -15.91 -7.46 7.49
CA ASN A 46 -15.41 -8.78 7.11
C ASN A 46 -13.98 -8.72 6.59
N GLU A 47 -13.62 -7.69 5.83
CA GLU A 47 -12.24 -7.49 5.37
C GLU A 47 -11.30 -7.12 6.51
N ILE A 48 -11.76 -6.37 7.52
CA ILE A 48 -11.01 -6.09 8.76
C ILE A 48 -10.65 -7.40 9.49
N LYS A 49 -11.59 -8.33 9.66
CA LYS A 49 -11.32 -9.65 10.26
C LYS A 49 -10.33 -10.49 9.44
N LYS A 50 -10.37 -10.38 8.11
CA LYS A 50 -9.39 -11.05 7.24
C LYS A 50 -8.00 -10.45 7.43
N LEU A 51 -7.92 -9.13 7.51
CA LEU A 51 -6.68 -8.42 7.80
C LEU A 51 -6.11 -8.80 9.17
N GLU A 52 -6.95 -8.88 10.20
CA GLU A 52 -6.57 -9.38 11.54
C GLU A 52 -5.90 -10.75 11.44
N SER A 53 -6.51 -11.69 10.70
CA SER A 53 -5.96 -13.03 10.51
C SER A 53 -4.62 -13.02 9.78
N VAL A 54 -4.42 -12.12 8.81
CA VAL A 54 -3.14 -11.97 8.09
C VAL A 54 -2.07 -11.38 9.01
N LEU A 55 -2.43 -10.38 9.81
CA LEU A 55 -1.50 -9.78 10.78
C LEU A 55 -1.11 -10.77 11.88
N ASN A 56 -2.02 -11.66 12.28
CA ASN A 56 -1.80 -12.66 13.34
C ASN A 56 -1.21 -13.98 12.84
N SER A 57 -0.85 -14.12 11.56
CA SER A 57 -0.10 -15.29 11.09
C SER A 57 1.25 -15.41 11.80
N ASP A 58 1.81 -16.62 11.83
CA ASP A 58 3.14 -16.86 12.41
C ASP A 58 4.23 -16.29 11.50
N PHE A 59 4.97 -15.29 12.01
CA PHE A 59 6.14 -14.71 11.33
C PHE A 59 7.43 -15.27 11.92
N THR A 60 8.29 -15.76 11.06
CA THR A 60 9.61 -16.27 11.43
C THR A 60 10.64 -15.14 11.45
N GLN A 61 11.82 -15.41 12.03
CA GLN A 61 12.97 -14.49 11.93
C GLN A 61 13.43 -14.28 10.48
N GLU A 62 13.21 -15.26 9.60
CA GLU A 62 13.52 -15.14 8.17
C GLU A 62 12.56 -14.17 7.47
N ASP A 63 11.28 -14.18 7.84
CA ASP A 63 10.29 -13.24 7.33
C ASP A 63 10.65 -11.79 7.69
N PHE A 64 11.02 -11.51 8.94
CA PHE A 64 11.42 -10.16 9.35
C PHE A 64 12.65 -9.67 8.59
N LYS A 65 13.65 -10.54 8.37
CA LYS A 65 14.82 -10.22 7.53
C LYS A 65 14.41 -9.94 6.08
N LYS A 66 13.57 -10.79 5.51
CA LYS A 66 13.08 -10.66 4.13
C LYS A 66 12.32 -9.34 3.93
N TYR A 67 11.48 -8.95 4.88
CA TYR A 67 10.68 -7.74 4.81
C TYR A 67 11.42 -6.50 5.34
N ASN A 68 12.72 -6.62 5.62
CA ASN A 68 13.59 -5.55 6.12
C ASN A 68 12.97 -4.79 7.31
N THR A 69 12.38 -5.54 8.23
CA THR A 69 11.72 -5.03 9.43
C THR A 69 12.14 -5.84 10.65
N SER A 70 11.63 -5.48 11.83
CA SER A 70 11.89 -6.23 13.07
C SER A 70 10.59 -6.77 13.66
N LYS A 71 10.71 -7.83 14.48
CA LYS A 71 9.58 -8.33 15.26
C LYS A 71 8.92 -7.22 16.10
N ALA A 72 9.72 -6.36 16.72
CA ALA A 72 9.22 -5.28 17.57
C ALA A 72 8.42 -4.23 16.77
N GLU A 73 8.89 -3.85 15.58
CA GLU A 73 8.19 -2.94 14.68
C GLU A 73 6.86 -3.56 14.21
N PHE A 74 6.89 -4.83 13.82
CA PHE A 74 5.69 -5.52 13.39
C PHE A 74 4.68 -5.73 14.54
N ASP A 75 5.15 -6.02 15.75
CA ASP A 75 4.29 -6.12 16.94
C ASP A 75 3.61 -4.78 17.26
N LYS A 76 4.30 -3.64 17.07
CA LYS A 76 3.67 -2.31 17.18
C LYS A 76 2.57 -2.13 16.13
N LEU A 77 2.80 -2.54 14.89
CA LEU A 77 1.79 -2.49 13.83
C LEU A 77 0.53 -3.29 14.23
N LYS A 78 0.70 -4.50 14.77
CA LYS A 78 -0.42 -5.32 15.28
C LYS A 78 -1.15 -4.63 16.42
N MET A 79 -0.41 -4.12 17.40
CA MET A 79 -0.98 -3.43 18.56
C MET A 79 -1.85 -2.23 18.13
N ARG A 80 -1.36 -1.41 17.18
CA ARG A 80 -2.13 -0.28 16.63
C ARG A 80 -3.38 -0.74 15.87
N PHE A 81 -3.32 -1.89 15.20
CA PHE A 81 -4.51 -2.48 14.59
C PHE A 81 -5.54 -2.90 15.63
N SER A 82 -5.12 -3.59 16.70
CA SER A 82 -6.03 -4.01 17.77
C SER A 82 -6.66 -2.82 18.52
N GLU A 83 -5.92 -1.73 18.70
CA GLU A 83 -6.46 -0.46 19.22
C GLU A 83 -7.59 0.07 18.32
N LEU A 84 -7.38 0.08 16.99
CA LEU A 84 -8.41 0.45 16.01
C LEU A 84 -9.63 -0.47 16.11
N GLU A 85 -9.44 -1.78 16.18
CA GLU A 85 -10.53 -2.76 16.28
C GLU A 85 -11.34 -2.63 17.57
N SER A 86 -10.70 -2.26 18.68
CA SER A 86 -11.40 -1.98 19.93
C SER A 86 -12.26 -0.72 19.84
N THR A 87 -11.79 0.29 19.10
CA THR A 87 -12.44 1.62 19.02
C THR A 87 -13.57 1.66 18.01
N MET A 88 -13.48 0.88 16.93
CA MET A 88 -14.37 0.99 15.77
C MET A 88 -15.86 0.74 16.05
N LYS A 89 -16.19 0.06 17.16
CA LYS A 89 -17.58 -0.26 17.54
C LYS A 89 -18.35 0.96 18.03
N ASP A 90 -17.63 1.99 18.50
CA ASP A 90 -18.20 3.13 19.22
C ASP A 90 -18.12 4.44 18.40
N ILE A 91 -17.68 4.36 17.14
CA ILE A 91 -17.43 5.53 16.29
C ILE A 91 -18.08 5.38 14.91
N THR A 92 -18.19 6.50 14.19
CA THR A 92 -18.75 6.52 12.83
C THR A 92 -17.82 5.85 11.81
N ALA A 93 -18.36 5.39 10.68
CA ALA A 93 -17.56 4.82 9.59
C ALA A 93 -16.48 5.79 9.06
N ASP A 94 -16.78 7.09 9.00
CA ASP A 94 -15.81 8.11 8.60
C ASP A 94 -14.67 8.24 9.62
N SER A 95 -14.99 8.16 10.92
CA SER A 95 -13.98 8.13 11.97
C SER A 95 -13.12 6.86 11.90
N VAL A 96 -13.73 5.70 11.65
CA VAL A 96 -13.00 4.44 11.41
C VAL A 96 -12.05 4.61 10.23
N LEU A 97 -12.50 5.20 9.13
CA LEU A 97 -11.70 5.42 7.93
C LEU A 97 -10.49 6.34 8.20
N VAL A 98 -10.64 7.37 9.03
CA VAL A 98 -9.52 8.22 9.46
C VAL A 98 -8.50 7.42 10.28
N LEU A 99 -8.95 6.65 11.27
CA LEU A 99 -8.05 5.81 12.08
C LEU A 99 -7.37 4.73 11.23
N PHE A 100 -8.11 4.15 10.28
CA PHE A 100 -7.62 3.13 9.37
C PHE A 100 -6.57 3.69 8.41
N ASN A 101 -6.77 4.91 7.91
CA ASN A 101 -5.77 5.60 7.10
C ASN A 101 -4.45 5.80 7.86
N ASN A 102 -4.52 6.22 9.12
CA ASN A 102 -3.34 6.35 9.96
C ASN A 102 -2.64 4.99 10.16
N TRP A 103 -3.40 3.95 10.52
CA TRP A 103 -2.84 2.59 10.63
C TRP A 103 -2.18 2.10 9.34
N TYR A 104 -2.79 2.38 8.18
CA TYR A 104 -2.23 1.98 6.89
C TYR A 104 -0.90 2.68 6.59
N LEU A 105 -0.75 3.97 6.94
CA LEU A 105 0.53 4.67 6.84
C LEU A 105 1.58 4.06 7.78
N ILE A 106 1.21 3.67 9.00
CA ILE A 106 2.10 2.93 9.91
C ILE A 106 2.55 1.60 9.27
N PHE A 107 1.67 0.88 8.57
CA PHE A 107 2.03 -0.30 7.79
C PHE A 107 3.06 0.02 6.70
N CYS A 108 2.81 1.07 5.90
CA CYS A 108 3.73 1.53 4.86
C CYS A 108 5.12 1.84 5.44
N ASN A 109 5.18 2.51 6.59
CA ASN A 109 6.42 2.88 7.26
C ASN A 109 7.15 1.65 7.82
N THR A 110 6.41 0.73 8.46
CA THR A 110 6.94 -0.51 9.06
C THR A 110 7.68 -1.37 8.05
N LEU A 111 7.24 -1.35 6.79
CA LEU A 111 7.78 -2.15 5.69
C LEU A 111 8.40 -1.29 4.57
N TYR A 112 8.72 -0.03 4.86
CA TYR A 112 9.04 0.97 3.83
C TYR A 112 10.12 0.52 2.85
N LYS A 113 11.25 0.03 3.37
CA LYS A 113 12.38 -0.40 2.53
C LYS A 113 11.99 -1.53 1.59
N TYR A 114 11.29 -2.53 2.11
CA TYR A 114 10.82 -3.66 1.32
C TYR A 114 9.82 -3.22 0.24
N LEU A 115 8.81 -2.43 0.61
CA LEU A 115 7.79 -1.94 -0.32
C LEU A 115 8.41 -1.08 -1.42
N THR A 116 9.35 -0.21 -1.06
CA THR A 116 10.12 0.64 -1.97
C THR A 116 10.95 -0.19 -2.95
N GLU A 117 11.70 -1.18 -2.47
CA GLU A 117 12.48 -2.08 -3.32
C GLU A 117 11.58 -2.83 -4.33
N GLN A 118 10.46 -3.39 -3.87
CA GLN A 118 9.51 -4.08 -4.76
C GLN A 118 8.92 -3.11 -5.79
N PHE A 119 8.50 -1.92 -5.37
CA PHE A 119 7.93 -0.90 -6.25
C PHE A 119 8.91 -0.48 -7.36
N PHE A 120 10.15 -0.14 -7.02
CA PHE A 120 11.14 0.31 -8.01
C PHE A 120 11.72 -0.83 -8.87
N SER A 121 11.54 -2.10 -8.46
CA SER A 121 11.92 -3.26 -9.27
C SER A 121 10.94 -3.57 -10.40
N SER A 122 9.70 -3.05 -10.33
CA SER A 122 8.69 -3.33 -11.36
C SER A 122 8.98 -2.60 -12.67
N ALA A 123 8.83 -3.33 -13.78
CA ALA A 123 8.99 -2.82 -15.15
C ALA A 123 7.70 -2.17 -15.72
N LYS A 124 6.64 -2.04 -14.92
CA LYS A 124 5.39 -1.39 -15.37
C LYS A 124 5.48 0.13 -15.22
N THR A 125 4.50 0.83 -15.78
CA THR A 125 4.13 2.18 -15.33
C THR A 125 3.56 2.08 -13.91
N LYS A 126 3.97 3.01 -13.04
CA LYS A 126 3.71 2.96 -11.61
C LYS A 126 3.25 4.30 -11.07
N ILE A 127 2.51 4.27 -9.96
CA ILE A 127 2.00 5.46 -9.28
C ILE A 127 2.62 5.54 -7.88
N LEU A 128 3.45 6.55 -7.66
CA LEU A 128 3.97 6.89 -6.35
C LEU A 128 3.08 7.98 -5.74
N PHE A 129 2.44 7.68 -4.62
CA PHE A 129 1.56 8.60 -3.90
C PHE A 129 2.21 9.03 -2.59
N PHE A 130 2.44 10.32 -2.43
CA PHE A 130 2.87 10.90 -1.17
C PHE A 130 1.63 11.33 -0.39
N SER A 131 1.47 10.73 0.77
CA SER A 131 0.47 11.03 1.78
C SER A 131 1.19 11.60 3.01
N THR A 132 0.45 11.92 4.07
CA THR A 132 1.05 12.30 5.35
C THR A 132 0.18 11.84 6.52
N SER A 133 0.81 11.33 7.58
CA SER A 133 0.16 11.00 8.85
C SER A 133 0.01 12.20 9.78
N MET A 134 0.73 13.30 9.52
CA MET A 134 0.73 14.49 10.38
C MET A 134 0.67 15.79 9.57
N SER A 135 -0.47 16.46 9.64
CA SER A 135 -0.69 17.77 9.00
C SER A 135 -1.94 18.46 9.57
N CYS A 136 -2.40 19.55 8.94
CA CYS A 136 -3.73 20.08 9.23
C CYS A 136 -4.81 19.05 8.90
N HIS A 137 -5.95 19.14 9.58
CA HIS A 137 -7.11 18.28 9.31
C HIS A 137 -7.50 18.26 7.83
N CYS A 138 -7.49 19.43 7.18
CA CYS A 138 -7.72 19.61 5.75
C CYS A 138 -6.85 18.69 4.88
N THR A 139 -5.54 18.72 5.11
CA THR A 139 -4.57 17.94 4.35
C THR A 139 -4.71 16.45 4.62
N LEU A 140 -4.95 16.05 5.87
CA LEU A 140 -5.18 14.65 6.22
C LEU A 140 -6.43 14.09 5.56
N GLU A 141 -7.51 14.86 5.55
CA GLU A 141 -8.75 14.50 4.86
C GLU A 141 -8.53 14.38 3.35
N MET A 142 -7.82 15.33 2.75
CA MET A 142 -7.46 15.31 1.34
C MET A 142 -6.62 14.08 1.00
N CYS A 143 -5.59 13.75 1.79
CA CYS A 143 -4.75 12.58 1.58
C CYS A 143 -5.56 11.28 1.62
N LYS A 144 -6.43 11.13 2.62
CA LYS A 144 -7.35 9.99 2.76
C LYS A 144 -8.26 9.85 1.53
N ASN A 145 -8.87 10.94 1.08
CA ASN A 145 -9.79 10.91 -0.06
C ASN A 145 -9.06 10.61 -1.37
N GLN A 146 -7.89 11.23 -1.61
CA GLN A 146 -7.07 10.95 -2.78
C GLN A 146 -6.56 9.51 -2.80
N LEU A 147 -6.16 8.95 -1.65
CA LEU A 147 -5.79 7.54 -1.55
C LEU A 147 -6.92 6.63 -2.03
N ILE A 148 -8.14 6.84 -1.53
CA ILE A 148 -9.31 6.03 -1.94
C ILE A 148 -9.53 6.11 -3.45
N ASP A 149 -9.44 7.30 -4.03
CA ASP A 149 -9.67 7.50 -5.46
C ASP A 149 -8.55 6.91 -6.33
N ILE A 150 -7.30 6.97 -5.85
CA ILE A 150 -6.15 6.29 -6.46
C ILE A 150 -6.33 4.77 -6.42
N LEU A 151 -6.74 4.20 -5.28
CA LEU A 151 -6.98 2.76 -5.12
C LEU A 151 -8.10 2.27 -6.04
N LYS A 152 -9.20 3.03 -6.17
CA LYS A 152 -10.27 2.74 -7.15
C LYS A 152 -9.69 2.67 -8.56
N PHE A 153 -8.93 3.70 -8.94
CA PHE A 153 -8.35 3.80 -10.28
C PHE A 153 -7.35 2.67 -10.58
N ILE A 154 -6.49 2.33 -9.63
CA ILE A 154 -5.51 1.25 -9.80
C ILE A 154 -6.20 -0.11 -9.91
N LYS A 155 -7.24 -0.37 -9.12
CA LYS A 155 -8.00 -1.64 -9.18
C LYS A 155 -8.59 -1.88 -10.57
N GLU A 156 -9.00 -0.82 -11.27
CA GLU A 156 -9.53 -0.89 -12.64
C GLU A 156 -8.44 -1.06 -13.71
N ASN A 157 -7.24 -0.51 -13.49
CA ASN A 157 -6.21 -0.36 -14.54
C ASN A 157 -4.91 -1.16 -14.31
N LYS A 158 -4.77 -1.84 -13.16
CA LYS A 158 -3.65 -2.74 -12.81
C LYS A 158 -2.25 -2.11 -12.82
N TYR A 159 -2.15 -0.81 -12.48
CA TYR A 159 -0.88 -0.16 -12.21
C TYR A 159 -0.28 -0.68 -10.89
N ASP A 160 1.05 -0.71 -10.80
CA ASP A 160 1.68 -0.91 -9.50
C ASP A 160 1.74 0.44 -8.78
N TYR A 161 1.66 0.43 -7.46
CA TYR A 161 1.63 1.65 -6.68
C TYR A 161 2.42 1.53 -5.38
N LEU A 162 2.77 2.69 -4.82
CA LEU A 162 3.35 2.80 -3.50
C LEU A 162 2.79 4.04 -2.83
N VAL A 163 2.41 3.90 -1.57
CA VAL A 163 2.02 5.02 -0.70
C VAL A 163 3.17 5.29 0.26
N VAL A 164 3.61 6.54 0.33
CA VAL A 164 4.67 7.01 1.21
C VAL A 164 4.08 7.99 2.20
N ASP A 165 4.40 7.83 3.47
CA ASP A 165 4.12 8.83 4.49
C ASP A 165 5.27 9.84 4.55
N SER A 166 5.08 10.98 3.89
CA SER A 166 6.05 12.07 3.82
C SER A 166 6.48 12.63 5.18
N TYR A 167 5.74 12.36 6.26
CA TYR A 167 6.12 12.83 7.59
C TYR A 167 7.18 11.93 8.25
N GLU A 168 7.08 10.62 8.05
CA GLU A 168 7.98 9.64 8.69
C GLU A 168 9.18 9.30 7.80
N ASP A 169 9.04 9.36 6.46
CA ASP A 169 10.13 9.17 5.51
C ASP A 169 10.07 10.18 4.37
N ASP A 170 11.06 11.08 4.32
CA ASP A 170 11.14 12.17 3.34
C ASP A 170 12.16 11.90 2.22
N GLU A 171 12.81 10.73 2.17
CA GLU A 171 13.89 10.44 1.21
C GLU A 171 13.37 10.57 -0.23
N LEU A 172 12.26 9.90 -0.53
CA LEU A 172 11.63 9.96 -1.84
C LEU A 172 11.03 11.33 -2.12
N GLN A 173 10.54 12.02 -1.10
CA GLN A 173 9.99 13.36 -1.23
C GLN A 173 11.07 14.35 -1.67
N ILE A 174 12.24 14.30 -1.02
CA ILE A 174 13.43 15.10 -1.38
C ILE A 174 13.91 14.72 -2.78
N LYS A 175 14.07 13.42 -3.07
CA LYS A 175 14.56 12.91 -4.36
C LYS A 175 13.74 13.43 -5.54
N TYR A 176 12.42 13.55 -5.38
CA TYR A 176 11.52 14.01 -6.44
C TYR A 176 11.09 15.47 -6.30
N GLU A 177 11.75 16.23 -5.42
CA GLU A 177 11.52 17.65 -5.20
C GLU A 177 10.03 17.96 -4.99
N THR A 178 9.37 17.16 -4.15
CA THR A 178 7.96 17.29 -3.84
C THR A 178 7.83 18.02 -2.51
N LEU A 179 7.26 19.22 -2.48
CA LEU A 179 7.25 20.01 -1.24
C LEU A 179 5.98 19.85 -0.40
N PHE A 180 4.93 19.26 -0.98
CA PHE A 180 3.62 19.19 -0.35
C PHE A 180 2.98 17.81 -0.54
N ALA A 181 2.37 17.30 0.53
CA ALA A 181 1.43 16.18 0.49
C ALA A 181 -0.02 16.71 0.54
N PRO A 182 -0.98 16.10 -0.18
CA PRO A 182 -0.77 14.95 -1.04
C PRO A 182 -0.12 15.31 -2.37
N SER A 183 0.63 14.38 -2.95
CA SER A 183 1.13 14.49 -4.33
C SER A 183 1.24 13.13 -5.00
N VAL A 184 1.22 13.11 -6.32
CA VAL A 184 1.36 11.91 -7.14
C VAL A 184 2.47 12.09 -8.16
N ILE A 185 3.28 11.05 -8.32
CA ILE A 185 4.23 10.90 -9.40
C ILE A 185 3.89 9.65 -10.21
N VAL A 186 3.78 9.81 -11.52
CA VAL A 186 3.72 8.70 -12.46
C VAL A 186 5.13 8.39 -12.91
N LEU A 187 5.54 7.15 -12.72
CA LEU A 187 6.85 6.65 -13.12
C LEU A 187 6.71 5.67 -14.27
N GLY A 188 7.63 5.75 -15.23
CA GLY A 188 7.73 4.82 -16.34
C GLY A 188 8.39 3.49 -15.96
N SER A 189 8.56 2.65 -16.97
CA SER A 189 9.14 1.30 -16.81
C SER A 189 10.60 1.30 -16.32
N LYS A 190 11.33 2.40 -16.51
CA LYS A 190 12.73 2.57 -16.08
C LYS A 190 12.85 3.56 -14.91
N ASN A 191 11.74 3.81 -14.20
CA ASN A 191 11.66 4.72 -13.06
C ASN A 191 11.92 6.21 -13.41
N GLU A 192 11.83 6.57 -14.68
CA GLU A 192 11.78 7.94 -15.14
C GLU A 192 10.46 8.61 -14.74
N VAL A 193 10.51 9.90 -14.37
CA VAL A 193 9.31 10.68 -14.05
C VAL A 193 8.58 11.03 -15.34
N LEU A 194 7.35 10.56 -15.47
CA LEU A 194 6.47 10.87 -16.61
C LEU A 194 5.54 12.04 -16.31
N HIS A 195 5.02 12.10 -15.08
CA HIS A 195 4.12 13.15 -14.65
C HIS A 195 4.20 13.37 -13.14
N LYS A 196 3.98 14.61 -12.70
CA LYS A 196 3.92 14.99 -11.28
C LYS A 196 2.74 15.93 -11.05
N ILE A 197 1.96 15.66 -10.01
CA ILE A 197 0.83 16.48 -9.57
C ILE A 197 0.99 16.73 -8.07
N GLU A 198 1.10 17.99 -7.67
CA GLU A 198 1.29 18.38 -6.27
C GLU A 198 0.06 19.12 -5.75
N TYR A 199 -0.41 18.73 -4.56
CA TYR A 199 -1.43 19.42 -3.77
C TYR A 199 -2.62 19.95 -4.59
N ASP A 200 -3.40 19.04 -5.17
CA ASP A 200 -4.51 19.40 -6.06
C ASP A 200 -5.77 18.58 -5.75
N GLU A 201 -6.90 19.26 -5.52
CA GLU A 201 -8.20 18.61 -5.26
C GLU A 201 -8.68 17.77 -6.46
N LYS A 202 -8.28 18.15 -7.67
CA LYS A 202 -8.59 17.45 -8.93
C LYS A 202 -7.48 16.49 -9.36
N MET A 203 -6.61 16.08 -8.42
CA MET A 203 -5.47 15.20 -8.69
C MET A 203 -5.88 13.93 -9.45
N ILE A 204 -6.93 13.24 -9.03
CA ILE A 204 -7.38 12.02 -9.70
C ILE A 204 -7.83 12.25 -11.15
N ASP A 205 -8.50 13.37 -11.44
CA ASP A 205 -8.97 13.70 -12.79
C ASP A 205 -7.80 14.03 -13.71
N LYS A 206 -6.81 14.76 -13.19
CA LYS A 206 -5.56 15.05 -13.90
C LYS A 206 -4.78 13.77 -14.17
N LEU A 207 -4.66 12.89 -13.17
CA LEU A 207 -3.99 11.60 -13.29
C LEU A 207 -4.66 10.71 -14.36
N LYS A 208 -6.00 10.61 -14.32
CA LYS A 208 -6.80 9.88 -15.32
C LYS A 208 -6.63 10.46 -16.73
N THR A 209 -6.62 11.79 -16.85
CA THR A 209 -6.44 12.47 -18.14
C THR A 209 -5.07 12.17 -18.73
N PHE A 210 -4.02 12.28 -17.93
CA PHE A 210 -2.65 11.95 -18.33
C PHE A 210 -2.55 10.49 -18.82
N LEU A 211 -2.98 9.53 -17.99
CA LEU A 211 -2.84 8.10 -18.29
C LEU A 211 -3.76 7.59 -19.41
N LYS A 212 -4.88 8.27 -19.69
CA LYS A 212 -5.75 7.96 -20.85
C LYS A 212 -5.30 8.63 -22.14
N GLY A 213 -4.55 9.73 -22.04
CA GLY A 213 -4.00 10.49 -23.17
C GLY A 213 -2.78 9.85 -23.83
N GLU A 214 -2.18 8.82 -23.22
CA GLU A 214 -1.08 8.01 -23.80
C GLU A 214 -1.58 6.95 -24.83
N LYS A 215 -2.66 7.23 -25.57
CA LYS A 215 -3.11 6.39 -26.69
C LYS A 215 -2.65 6.90 -28.03
#